data_AF-A0A7R9VH33-F1
#
_entry.id   AF-A0A7R9VH33-F1
#
_cell.length_a   1.000
_cell.length_b   1.000
_cell.length_c   1.000
_cell.angle_alpha   90.00
_cell.angle_beta   90.00
_cell.angle_gamma   90.00
#
_symmetry.space_group_name_H-M   'P 1'
#
loop_
_entity.id
_entity.type
_entity.pdbx_description
1 polymer ?
#
loop_
_entity_poly.entity_id
_entity_poly.type
_entity_poly.pdbx_seq_one_letter_code
_entity_poly.pdbx_strand_id
1 'polypeptide(L)'
;MAASRKLSETSKLVETLTKELEELRREQRNLERYATPPGQPPFDFGPGDVLLPLAGRCVSDTASAAGWTYEVCMFDSAHQALKYRPQQRTLLGHWVGFEDGHATAVFGGGDDCGGHGPRHMRVLLECGATESLHSATEPHTCEYTATLSTPLLCTRDELHRAHAELANAVKARDALAQQIAREVAERVDPDDPKKEL
;
A
#
# COMPACT_ATOMS: atom_id res chain seq x y z
N MET A 1 5.83 35.66 -36.15
CA MET A 1 4.98 34.54 -35.68
C MET A 1 5.77 33.39 -35.06
N ALA A 2 6.82 32.86 -35.70
CA ALA A 2 7.62 31.75 -35.16
C ALA A 2 8.33 32.04 -33.83
N ALA A 3 8.89 33.25 -33.64
CA ALA A 3 9.58 33.63 -32.40
C ALA A 3 8.62 33.72 -31.19
N SER A 4 7.41 34.22 -31.40
CA SER A 4 6.37 34.31 -30.37
C SER A 4 5.85 32.93 -29.95
N ARG A 5 5.71 31.99 -30.89
CA ARG A 5 5.40 30.60 -30.58
C ARG A 5 6.50 29.93 -29.75
N LYS A 6 7.77 30.08 -30.17
CA LYS A 6 8.92 29.56 -29.41
C LYS A 6 8.99 30.15 -27.99
N LEU A 7 8.73 31.45 -27.84
CA LEU A 7 8.72 32.08 -26.52
C LEU A 7 7.61 31.51 -25.61
N SER A 8 6.42 31.28 -26.17
CA SER A 8 5.31 30.66 -25.44
C SER A 8 5.60 29.21 -25.04
N GLU A 9 6.21 28.42 -25.93
CA GLU A 9 6.64 27.04 -25.64
C GLU A 9 7.71 27.01 -24.54
N THR A 10 8.71 27.89 -24.61
CA THR A 10 9.75 28.01 -23.58
C THR A 10 9.16 28.42 -22.23
N SER A 11 8.20 29.37 -22.20
CA SER A 11 7.54 29.77 -20.95
C SER A 11 6.82 28.61 -20.28
N LYS A 12 6.05 27.82 -21.06
CA LYS A 12 5.36 26.63 -20.55
C LYS A 12 6.34 25.60 -20.01
N LEU A 13 7.46 25.38 -20.69
CA LEU A 13 8.48 24.44 -20.23
C LEU A 13 9.12 24.89 -18.92
N VAL A 14 9.42 26.19 -18.77
CA VAL A 14 9.94 26.76 -17.53
C VAL A 14 8.94 26.62 -16.38
N GLU A 15 7.65 26.88 -16.63
CA GLU A 15 6.59 26.69 -15.64
C GLU A 15 6.49 25.22 -15.19
N THR A 16 6.54 24.26 -16.12
CA THR A 16 6.53 22.82 -15.79
C THR A 16 7.74 22.42 -14.96
N LEU A 17 8.95 22.78 -15.42
CA LEU A 17 10.19 22.45 -14.70
C LEU A 17 10.24 23.08 -13.31
N THR A 18 9.69 24.28 -13.14
CA THR A 18 9.63 24.95 -11.82
C THR A 18 8.74 24.16 -10.85
N LYS A 19 7.58 23.68 -11.32
CA LYS A 19 6.69 22.83 -10.50
C LYS A 19 7.36 21.50 -10.15
N GLU A 20 7.99 20.83 -11.11
CA GLU A 20 8.72 19.59 -10.87
C GLU A 20 9.85 19.79 -9.85
N LEU A 21 10.61 20.89 -9.93
CA LEU A 21 11.65 21.23 -8.95
C LEU A 21 11.08 21.47 -7.55
N GLU A 22 9.92 22.10 -7.43
CA GLU A 22 9.24 22.31 -6.15
C GLU A 22 8.78 20.99 -5.53
N GLU A 23 8.24 20.08 -6.35
CA GLU A 23 7.81 18.74 -5.93
C GLU A 23 9.00 17.89 -5.48
N LEU A 24 10.07 17.83 -6.28
CA LEU A 24 11.29 17.10 -5.94
C LEU A 24 11.92 17.62 -4.64
N ARG A 25 11.96 18.95 -4.44
CA ARG A 25 12.45 19.54 -3.19
C ARG A 25 11.57 19.19 -1.99
N ARG A 26 10.25 19.10 -2.18
CA ARG A 26 9.32 18.65 -1.12
C ARG A 26 9.59 17.21 -0.74
N GLU A 27 9.78 16.35 -1.73
CA GLU A 27 10.08 14.94 -1.52
C GLU A 27 11.44 14.74 -0.85
N GLN A 28 12.47 15.48 -1.28
CA GLN A 28 13.78 15.49 -0.60
C GLN A 28 13.63 15.81 0.89
N ARG A 29 12.94 16.90 1.24
CA ARG A 29 12.71 17.26 2.65
C ARG A 29 11.95 16.18 3.42
N ASN A 30 11.02 15.50 2.76
CA ASN A 30 10.26 14.41 3.38
C ASN A 30 11.15 13.21 3.70
N LEU A 31 12.06 12.86 2.80
CA LEU A 31 13.02 11.75 2.96
C LEU A 31 14.12 12.07 3.98
N GLU A 32 14.56 13.33 4.04
CA GLU A 32 15.55 13.80 5.02
C GLU A 32 15.07 13.60 6.48
N ARG A 33 13.76 13.50 6.72
CA ARG A 33 13.21 13.17 8.06
C ARG A 33 13.58 11.77 8.55
N TYR A 34 13.88 10.86 7.62
CA TYR A 34 14.30 9.49 7.91
C TYR A 34 15.83 9.34 7.88
N ALA A 35 16.56 10.42 7.60
CA ALA A 35 17.99 10.44 7.80
C ALA A 35 18.32 10.47 9.30
N THR A 36 19.38 9.78 9.68
CA THR A 36 19.84 9.76 11.08
C THR A 36 20.42 11.12 11.49
N PRO A 37 19.83 11.83 12.47
CA PRO A 37 20.41 13.07 12.95
C PRO A 37 21.77 12.84 13.63
N PRO A 38 22.69 13.81 13.59
CA PRO A 38 23.95 13.70 14.31
C PRO A 38 23.73 13.43 15.80
N GLY A 39 24.34 12.37 16.32
CA GLY A 39 24.26 12.00 17.74
C GLY A 39 22.99 11.25 18.14
N GLN A 40 22.13 10.87 17.19
CA GLN A 40 20.99 9.98 17.43
C GLN A 40 21.23 8.61 16.80
N PRO A 41 20.64 7.53 17.35
CA PRO A 41 20.68 6.23 16.69
C PRO A 41 19.97 6.28 15.34
N PRO A 42 20.42 5.51 14.34
CA PRO A 42 19.71 5.38 13.09
C PRO A 42 18.32 4.79 13.31
N PHE A 43 17.40 5.12 12.41
CA PHE A 43 16.14 4.41 12.33
C PHE A 43 16.42 2.92 12.08
N ASP A 44 15.70 2.08 12.80
CA ASP A 44 15.64 0.66 12.51
C ASP A 44 14.64 0.46 11.38
N PHE A 45 15.12 0.08 10.19
CA PHE A 45 14.28 -0.23 9.02
C PHE A 45 14.12 -1.75 8.82
N GLY A 46 14.35 -2.53 9.87
CA GLY A 46 14.32 -3.98 9.82
C GLY A 46 15.61 -4.61 9.27
N PRO A 47 15.65 -5.95 9.22
CA PRO A 47 16.83 -6.68 8.77
C PRO A 47 17.29 -6.25 7.37
N GLY A 48 18.52 -5.76 7.26
CA GLY A 48 19.08 -5.28 5.99
C GLY A 48 18.34 -4.08 5.39
N ASP A 49 17.67 -3.28 6.24
CA ASP A 49 16.86 -2.12 5.85
C ASP A 49 15.73 -2.45 4.87
N VAL A 50 15.24 -3.69 4.89
CA VAL A 50 14.25 -4.19 3.93
C VAL A 50 12.94 -3.38 3.93
N LEU A 51 12.59 -2.74 5.05
CA LEU A 51 11.38 -1.93 5.19
C LEU A 51 11.63 -0.44 4.88
N LEU A 52 12.87 -0.02 4.61
CA LEU A 52 13.19 1.36 4.22
C LEU A 52 12.29 1.90 3.10
N PRO A 53 11.91 1.13 2.06
CA PRO A 53 11.01 1.64 1.03
C PRO A 53 9.66 2.11 1.56
N LEU A 54 9.19 1.63 2.72
CA LEU A 54 7.93 2.09 3.33
C LEU A 54 8.04 3.46 4.00
N ALA A 55 9.25 3.99 4.22
CA ALA A 55 9.44 5.31 4.79
C ALA A 55 8.84 6.41 3.90
N GLY A 56 8.07 7.31 4.50
CA GLY A 56 7.39 8.39 3.80
C GLY A 56 6.15 7.95 3.00
N ARG A 57 5.78 6.66 3.05
CA ARG A 57 4.56 6.14 2.42
C ARG A 57 3.51 5.81 3.48
N CYS A 58 2.25 6.07 3.14
CA CYS A 58 1.11 5.78 3.99
C CYS A 58 0.17 4.80 3.26
N VAL A 59 -0.37 3.84 4.01
CA VAL A 59 -1.31 2.84 3.49
C VAL A 59 -2.58 2.91 4.32
N SER A 60 -3.74 2.93 3.65
CA SER A 60 -5.03 3.14 4.31
C SER A 60 -5.98 1.96 4.09
N ASP A 61 -6.58 1.49 5.18
CA ASP A 61 -7.70 0.53 5.14
C ASP A 61 -9.01 1.31 5.01
N THR A 62 -9.58 1.30 3.82
CA THR A 62 -10.91 1.87 3.54
C THR A 62 -12.03 0.83 3.54
N ALA A 63 -11.68 -0.45 3.67
CA ALA A 63 -12.61 -1.57 3.65
C ALA A 63 -13.17 -1.91 5.04
N SER A 64 -12.62 -1.35 6.13
CA SER A 64 -13.11 -1.59 7.49
C SER A 64 -14.63 -1.43 7.60
N ALA A 65 -15.32 -2.43 8.15
CA ALA A 65 -16.79 -2.46 8.18
C ALA A 65 -17.40 -1.41 9.14
N ALA A 66 -16.59 -0.83 10.02
CA ALA A 66 -17.03 0.02 11.14
C ALA A 66 -17.21 1.51 10.78
N GLY A 67 -17.16 1.89 9.49
CA GLY A 67 -17.32 3.29 9.06
C GLY A 67 -16.08 4.18 9.30
N TRP A 68 -14.95 3.56 9.65
CA TRP A 68 -13.67 4.21 9.85
C TRP A 68 -12.70 3.93 8.69
N THR A 69 -11.78 4.86 8.46
CA THR A 69 -10.58 4.64 7.66
C THR A 69 -9.40 4.69 8.62
N TYR A 70 -8.57 3.65 8.59
CA TYR A 70 -7.31 3.62 9.31
C TYR A 70 -6.18 3.86 8.33
N GLU A 71 -5.17 4.62 8.72
CA GLU A 71 -4.01 4.94 7.90
C GLU A 71 -2.75 4.77 8.73
N VAL A 72 -1.78 4.06 8.16
CA VAL A 72 -0.48 3.81 8.78
C VAL A 72 0.60 4.34 7.84
N CYS A 73 1.42 5.26 8.36
CA CYS A 73 2.64 5.72 7.73
C CYS A 73 3.82 5.12 8.52
N MET A 74 4.47 4.10 7.97
CA MET A 74 5.61 3.46 8.63
C MET A 74 6.69 4.48 8.98
N PHE A 75 7.29 4.35 10.17
CA PHE A 75 8.31 5.27 10.69
C PHE A 75 7.85 6.71 10.97
N ASP A 76 6.55 7.00 10.87
CA ASP A 76 5.99 8.33 11.19
C ASP A 76 4.86 8.21 12.20
N SER A 77 3.65 7.81 11.77
CA SER A 77 2.46 7.86 12.60
C SER A 77 1.29 7.05 12.03
N ALA A 78 0.34 6.71 12.91
CA ALA A 78 -0.91 6.04 12.58
C ALA A 78 -2.11 6.90 12.96
N HIS A 79 -3.16 6.89 12.13
CA HIS A 79 -4.34 7.74 12.28
C HIS A 79 -5.62 6.98 11.95
N GLN A 80 -6.73 7.45 12.52
CA GLN A 80 -8.07 7.10 12.07
C GLN A 80 -8.86 8.33 11.64
N ALA A 81 -9.82 8.13 10.75
CA ALA A 81 -10.81 9.14 10.39
C ALA A 81 -12.15 8.48 10.09
N LEU A 82 -13.24 9.21 10.29
CA LEU A 82 -14.56 8.76 9.83
C LEU A 82 -14.60 8.78 8.30
N LYS A 83 -15.12 7.72 7.66
CA LYS A 83 -15.21 7.65 6.19
C LYS A 83 -15.95 8.85 5.58
N TYR A 84 -16.99 9.33 6.26
CA TYR A 84 -17.78 10.48 5.79
C TYR A 84 -17.18 11.84 6.18
N ARG A 85 -16.16 11.88 7.05
CA ARG A 85 -15.45 13.09 7.50
C ARG A 85 -13.93 12.87 7.54
N PRO A 86 -13.29 12.63 6.38
CA PRO A 86 -11.86 12.29 6.33
C PRO A 86 -10.94 13.43 6.80
N GLN A 87 -11.42 14.68 6.84
CA GLN A 87 -10.63 15.80 7.36
C GLN A 87 -10.47 15.77 8.89
N GLN A 88 -11.34 15.03 9.60
CA GLN A 88 -11.25 14.87 11.05
C GLN A 88 -10.45 13.62 11.38
N ARG A 89 -9.13 13.81 11.46
CA ARG A 89 -8.19 12.75 11.81
C ARG A 89 -7.95 12.73 13.31
N THR A 90 -7.91 11.55 13.89
CA THR A 90 -7.46 11.28 15.25
C THR A 90 -6.14 10.54 15.18
N LEU A 91 -5.14 11.02 15.91
CA LEU A 91 -3.85 10.37 16.02
C LEU A 91 -3.98 9.12 16.89
N LEU A 92 -3.65 7.96 16.32
CA LEU A 92 -3.59 6.70 17.04
C LEU A 92 -2.23 6.44 17.66
N GLY A 93 -1.17 7.05 17.13
CA GLY A 93 0.16 7.03 17.73
C GLY A 93 1.25 7.48 16.77
N HIS A 94 2.37 7.91 17.34
CA HIS A 94 3.63 8.13 16.64
C HIS A 94 4.45 6.84 16.62
N TRP A 95 5.31 6.69 15.62
CA TRP A 95 6.24 5.57 15.52
C TRP A 95 7.06 5.41 16.81
N VAL A 96 7.04 4.21 17.39
CA VAL A 96 7.84 3.85 18.55
C VAL A 96 8.99 2.92 18.16
N GLY A 97 8.71 1.93 17.32
CA GLY A 97 9.68 0.91 16.92
C GLY A 97 9.03 -0.42 16.61
N PHE A 98 9.85 -1.47 16.65
CA PHE A 98 9.43 -2.84 16.41
C PHE A 98 9.36 -3.67 17.69
N GLU A 99 8.44 -4.63 17.72
CA GLU A 99 8.33 -5.73 18.68
C GLU A 99 8.45 -7.08 17.92
N ASP A 100 8.58 -8.18 18.68
CA ASP A 100 8.52 -9.55 18.16
C ASP A 100 9.50 -9.87 17.01
N GLY A 101 10.70 -9.29 17.04
CA GLY A 101 11.70 -9.48 15.99
C GLY A 101 11.29 -8.91 14.64
N HIS A 102 10.75 -7.68 14.65
CA HIS A 102 10.28 -6.94 13.47
C HIS A 102 8.98 -7.43 12.85
N ALA A 103 8.28 -8.36 13.51
CA ALA A 103 6.96 -8.80 13.08
C ALA A 103 5.86 -7.77 13.41
N THR A 104 6.04 -6.98 14.46
CA THR A 104 5.03 -6.01 14.92
C THR A 104 5.60 -4.60 14.92
N ALA A 105 4.95 -3.69 14.19
CA ALA A 105 5.21 -2.25 14.26
C ALA A 105 4.36 -1.59 15.34
N VAL A 106 4.97 -0.77 16.19
CA VAL A 106 4.31 -0.15 17.35
C VAL A 106 4.20 1.36 17.18
N PHE A 107 3.00 1.86 17.41
CA PHE A 107 2.66 3.28 17.41
C PHE A 107 2.04 3.65 18.76
N GLY A 108 2.54 4.71 19.40
CA GLY A 108 2.10 5.10 20.74
C GLY A 108 2.08 6.61 20.95
N GLY A 109 1.52 7.05 22.08
CA GLY A 109 1.41 8.47 22.40
C GLY A 109 0.46 9.23 21.46
N GLY A 110 -0.64 8.58 21.05
CA GLY A 110 -1.69 9.22 20.26
C GLY A 110 -2.55 10.19 21.07
N ASP A 111 -3.64 10.66 20.45
CA ASP A 111 -4.58 11.59 21.07
C ASP A 111 -5.17 11.00 22.36
N ASP A 112 -5.40 11.85 23.36
CA ASP A 112 -6.02 11.46 24.64
C ASP A 112 -7.41 10.84 24.43
N CYS A 113 -7.63 9.72 25.12
CA CYS A 113 -8.86 8.95 25.07
C CYS A 113 -9.62 9.03 26.39
N GLY A 114 -9.88 10.23 26.89
CA GLY A 114 -10.95 10.47 27.88
C GLY A 114 -10.89 9.55 29.11
N GLY A 115 -9.75 9.50 29.79
CA GLY A 115 -9.54 8.66 30.98
C GLY A 115 -8.98 7.26 30.71
N HIS A 116 -8.88 6.84 29.44
CA HIS A 116 -8.23 5.60 29.01
C HIS A 116 -6.75 5.78 28.60
N GLY A 117 -6.20 6.99 28.79
CA GLY A 117 -4.85 7.34 28.39
C GLY A 117 -4.72 7.66 26.89
N PRO A 118 -3.48 7.82 26.38
CA PRO A 118 -3.25 8.07 24.96
C PRO A 118 -3.55 6.82 24.13
N ARG A 119 -4.13 7.04 22.94
CA ARG A 119 -4.33 5.96 21.95
C ARG A 119 -2.99 5.34 21.54
N HIS A 120 -3.05 4.07 21.16
CA HIS A 120 -1.92 3.35 20.60
C HIS A 120 -2.37 2.30 19.58
N MET A 121 -1.49 1.95 18.65
CA MET A 121 -1.77 0.98 17.60
C MET A 121 -0.61 0.00 17.42
N ARG A 122 -0.92 -1.28 17.26
CA ARG A 122 0.03 -2.32 16.82
C ARG A 122 -0.33 -2.79 15.42
N VAL A 123 0.66 -2.91 14.56
CA VAL A 123 0.48 -3.34 13.16
C VAL A 123 1.32 -4.58 12.93
N LEU A 124 0.66 -5.72 12.69
CA LEU A 124 1.32 -6.95 12.27
C LEU A 124 1.82 -6.78 10.84
N LEU A 125 3.07 -7.13 10.57
CA LEU A 125 3.66 -7.09 9.25
C LEU A 125 3.71 -8.49 8.64
N GLU A 126 3.28 -8.62 7.40
CA GLU A 126 3.28 -9.90 6.69
C GLU A 126 3.66 -9.78 5.21
N CYS A 127 4.06 -10.91 4.62
CA CYS A 127 4.21 -11.03 3.18
C CYS A 127 2.86 -10.89 2.49
N GLY A 128 2.79 -10.06 1.44
CA GLY A 128 1.63 -10.00 0.55
C GLY A 128 1.97 -9.45 -0.83
N ALA A 129 1.05 -9.60 -1.77
CA ALA A 129 1.29 -9.23 -3.17
C ALA A 129 1.45 -7.71 -3.40
N THR A 130 0.88 -6.90 -2.50
CA THR A 130 0.83 -5.44 -2.59
C THR A 130 0.91 -4.85 -1.19
N GLU A 131 1.40 -3.61 -1.07
CA GLU A 131 1.24 -2.83 0.16
C GLU A 131 -0.24 -2.61 0.47
N SER A 132 -0.78 -3.29 1.49
CA SER A 132 -2.18 -3.11 1.89
C SER A 132 -2.39 -3.25 3.40
N LEU A 133 -3.12 -2.28 3.96
CA LEU A 133 -3.57 -2.29 5.36
C LEU A 133 -4.97 -2.89 5.41
N HIS A 134 -5.17 -3.85 6.29
CA HIS A 134 -6.43 -4.56 6.45
C HIS A 134 -6.59 -5.10 7.86
N SER A 135 -7.74 -5.72 8.15
CA SER A 135 -8.07 -6.28 9.47
C SER A 135 -7.93 -5.27 10.61
N ALA A 136 -8.15 -3.98 10.31
CA ALA A 136 -8.06 -2.94 11.32
C ALA A 136 -9.25 -3.00 12.29
N THR A 137 -8.97 -3.11 13.58
CA THR A 137 -9.98 -3.23 14.66
C THR A 137 -9.53 -2.54 15.94
N GLU A 138 -10.49 -2.22 16.81
CA GLU A 138 -10.26 -1.73 18.18
C GLU A 138 -10.68 -2.84 19.17
N PRO A 139 -9.82 -3.84 19.45
CA PRO A 139 -10.17 -4.94 20.35
C PRO A 139 -10.46 -4.49 21.79
N HIS A 140 -9.81 -3.41 22.23
CA HIS A 140 -10.02 -2.76 23.52
C HIS A 140 -10.08 -1.26 23.33
N THR A 141 -10.77 -0.55 24.22
CA THR A 141 -10.95 0.90 24.13
C THR A 141 -9.60 1.60 23.97
N CYS A 142 -9.43 2.30 22.85
CA CYS A 142 -8.25 3.05 22.46
C CYS A 142 -6.96 2.23 22.25
N GLU A 143 -7.11 0.91 22.09
CA GLU A 143 -6.08 0.00 21.62
C GLU A 143 -6.46 -0.49 20.23
N TYR A 144 -5.61 -0.23 19.24
CA TYR A 144 -5.90 -0.54 17.84
C TYR A 144 -4.95 -1.61 17.32
N THR A 145 -5.46 -2.50 16.47
CA THR A 145 -4.67 -3.51 15.78
C THR A 145 -4.99 -3.50 14.30
N ALA A 146 -3.99 -3.73 13.44
CA ALA A 146 -4.21 -3.99 12.01
C ALA A 146 -3.10 -4.89 11.46
N THR A 147 -3.27 -5.33 10.21
CA THR A 147 -2.24 -6.05 9.46
C THR A 147 -1.83 -5.24 8.24
N LEU A 148 -0.53 -5.03 8.06
CA LEU A 148 0.06 -4.46 6.86
C LEU A 148 0.79 -5.56 6.09
N SER A 149 0.24 -5.89 4.93
CA SER A 149 0.87 -6.80 3.98
C SER A 149 1.81 -6.02 3.05
N THR A 150 2.96 -6.60 2.72
CA THR A 150 3.93 -6.00 1.79
C THR A 150 4.75 -7.07 1.07
N PRO A 151 5.09 -6.89 -0.22
CA PRO A 151 5.95 -7.81 -0.94
C PRO A 151 7.39 -7.83 -0.39
N LEU A 152 7.78 -6.80 0.37
CA LEU A 152 9.12 -6.66 0.96
C LEU A 152 9.44 -7.75 2.00
N LEU A 153 8.41 -8.35 2.59
CA LEU A 153 8.55 -9.42 3.59
C LEU A 153 8.45 -10.82 3.00
N CYS A 154 8.22 -10.93 1.69
CA CYS A 154 8.12 -12.21 1.02
C CYS A 154 9.51 -12.83 0.79
N THR A 155 9.63 -14.10 1.10
CA THR A 155 10.82 -14.90 0.84
C THR A 155 10.90 -15.32 -0.62
N ARG A 156 12.12 -15.65 -1.06
CA ARG A 156 12.35 -16.22 -2.39
C ARG A 156 11.53 -17.50 -2.63
N ASP A 157 11.36 -18.33 -1.60
CA ASP A 157 10.60 -19.58 -1.70
C ASP A 157 9.09 -19.31 -1.89
N GLU A 158 8.52 -18.33 -1.20
CA GLU A 158 7.13 -17.90 -1.41
C GLU A 158 6.91 -17.40 -2.83
N LEU A 159 7.84 -16.60 -3.35
CA LEU A 159 7.79 -16.13 -4.73
C LEU A 159 7.85 -17.29 -5.74
N HIS A 160 8.75 -18.26 -5.53
CA HIS A 160 8.83 -19.43 -6.40
C HIS A 160 7.55 -20.28 -6.36
N ARG A 161 6.96 -20.48 -5.17
CA ARG A 161 5.67 -21.18 -5.03
C ARG A 161 4.57 -20.46 -5.79
N ALA A 162 4.42 -19.15 -5.60
CA ALA A 162 3.42 -18.34 -6.29
C ALA A 162 3.59 -18.41 -7.82
N HIS A 163 4.83 -18.35 -8.33
CA HIS A 163 5.09 -18.50 -9.77
C HIS A 163 4.73 -19.89 -10.30
N ALA A 164 5.02 -20.95 -9.54
CA ALA A 164 4.68 -22.31 -9.94
C ALA A 164 3.16 -22.51 -9.99
N GLU A 165 2.44 -22.01 -8.99
CA GLU A 165 0.98 -22.02 -8.95
C GLU A 165 0.37 -21.24 -10.13
N LEU A 166 0.89 -20.05 -10.43
CA LEU A 166 0.46 -19.26 -11.59
C LEU A 166 0.67 -20.02 -12.91
N ALA A 167 1.84 -20.64 -13.08
CA ALA A 167 2.14 -21.42 -14.29
C ALA A 167 1.18 -22.62 -14.45
N ASN A 168 0.80 -23.28 -13.35
CA ASN A 168 -0.16 -24.37 -13.36
C ASN A 168 -1.58 -23.86 -13.67
N ALA A 169 -1.99 -22.74 -13.08
CA ALA A 169 -3.29 -22.12 -13.34
C ALA A 169 -3.44 -21.70 -14.81
N VAL A 170 -2.41 -21.13 -15.42
CA VAL A 170 -2.40 -20.77 -16.85
C VAL A 170 -2.55 -22.01 -17.73
N LYS A 171 -1.81 -23.09 -17.44
CA LYS A 171 -1.96 -24.36 -18.18
C LYS A 171 -3.37 -24.93 -18.06
N ALA A 172 -3.94 -24.91 -16.86
CA ALA A 172 -5.31 -25.39 -16.62
C ALA A 172 -6.35 -24.55 -17.40
N ARG A 173 -6.19 -23.22 -17.39
CA ARG A 173 -7.04 -22.30 -18.17
C ARG A 173 -6.97 -22.62 -19.67
N ASP A 174 -5.76 -22.81 -20.21
CA ASP A 174 -5.58 -23.03 -21.64
C ASP A 174 -6.13 -24.41 -22.07
N ALA A 175 -5.94 -25.44 -21.25
CA ALA A 175 -6.53 -26.76 -21.48
C ALA A 175 -8.07 -26.70 -21.48
N LEU A 176 -8.67 -25.98 -20.52
CA LEU A 176 -10.11 -25.77 -20.45
C LEU A 176 -10.62 -25.00 -21.67
N ALA A 177 -9.92 -23.94 -22.08
CA ALA A 177 -10.27 -23.16 -23.27
C ALA A 177 -10.25 -24.02 -24.55
N GLN A 178 -9.25 -24.90 -24.69
CA GLN A 178 -9.18 -25.85 -25.80
C GLN A 178 -10.32 -26.87 -25.76
N GLN A 179 -10.67 -27.38 -24.58
CA GLN A 179 -11.80 -28.30 -24.42
C GLN A 179 -13.12 -27.62 -24.84
N ILE A 180 -13.39 -26.42 -24.34
CA ILE A 180 -14.59 -25.64 -24.70
C ILE A 180 -14.63 -25.38 -26.21
N ALA A 181 -13.51 -24.99 -26.82
CA ALA A 181 -13.45 -24.75 -28.26
C ALA A 181 -13.79 -26.01 -29.08
N ARG A 182 -13.32 -27.19 -28.66
CA ARG A 182 -13.67 -28.47 -29.30
C ARG A 182 -15.15 -28.80 -29.15
N GLU A 183 -15.69 -28.69 -27.94
CA GLU A 183 -17.11 -28.96 -27.68
C GLU A 183 -18.04 -28.00 -28.44
N VAL A 184 -17.66 -26.72 -28.57
CA VAL A 184 -18.41 -25.75 -29.37
C VAL A 184 -18.35 -26.10 -30.87
N ALA A 185 -17.17 -26.47 -31.38
CA ALA A 185 -17.03 -26.87 -32.78
C ALA A 185 -17.83 -28.14 -33.11
N GLU A 186 -17.91 -29.11 -32.19
CA GLU A 186 -18.72 -30.33 -32.36
C GLU A 186 -20.23 -30.05 -32.33
N ARG A 187 -20.68 -28.97 -31.68
CA ARG A 187 -22.10 -28.56 -31.62
C ARG A 187 -22.54 -27.66 -32.78
N VAL A 188 -21.59 -27.03 -33.46
CA VAL A 188 -21.84 -26.22 -34.66
C VAL A 188 -21.56 -27.12 -35.86
N ASP A 189 -22.56 -27.87 -36.29
CA ASP A 189 -22.49 -28.67 -37.51
C ASP A 189 -22.35 -27.72 -38.73
N PRO A 190 -21.26 -27.78 -39.50
CA PRO A 190 -21.10 -26.97 -40.70
C PRO A 190 -22.05 -27.36 -41.84
N ASP A 191 -22.76 -28.50 -41.73
CA ASP A 191 -23.72 -29.02 -42.72
C ASP A 191 -25.19 -29.00 -42.26
N ASP A 192 -25.54 -28.42 -41.09
CA ASP A 192 -26.95 -28.31 -40.66
C ASP A 192 -27.67 -27.17 -41.42
N PRO A 193 -28.58 -27.48 -42.37
CA PRO A 193 -29.24 -26.48 -43.21
C PRO A 193 -30.35 -25.68 -42.49
N LYS A 194 -30.56 -25.87 -41.18
CA LYS A 194 -31.74 -25.36 -40.46
C LYS A 194 -31.51 -24.13 -39.55
N LYS A 195 -30.52 -23.28 -39.84
CA LYS A 195 -30.39 -21.96 -39.18
C LYS A 195 -30.36 -20.78 -40.17
N GLU A 196 -31.30 -20.79 -41.12
CA GLU A 196 -31.89 -19.55 -41.62
C GLU A 196 -33.39 -19.58 -41.24
N LEU A 197 -33.75 -18.92 -40.13
CA LEU A 197 -35.09 -18.43 -39.80
C LEU A 197 -34.99 -17.48 -38.59
#